data_AF-A0A2K1QKT4-F1
#
_entry.id   AF-A0A2K1QKT4-F1
#
_cell.length_a   1.000
_cell.length_b   1.000
_cell.length_c   1.000
_cell.angle_alpha   90.00
_cell.angle_beta   90.00
_cell.angle_gamma   90.00
#
_symmetry.space_group_name_H-M   'P 1'
#
loop_
_entity.id
_entity.type
_entity.pdbx_description
1 polymer ?
#
loop_
_entity_poly.entity_id
_entity_poly.type
_entity_poly.pdbx_seq_one_letter_code
_entity_poly.pdbx_strand_id
1 'polypeptide(L)'
;MRRAVLIFLIFNLCLILFLLHSVWTLLTLLVIDGSADAISRAELPAPGSDAIDAREQMIPRIIHQTYINESIPQIWQEAQQSCIDLHTAEDGWEYKLWTDAKSREFIAAEYPWFLETFDNYDYPIQRADAIRYFVLAYFGGIYIDLDDGCNRRLDPLLSYPAWVRRTAPTGISNDAMGAVPRHPFFLRVIDALPKYNRKWILPYISVMASTGPLFLSIIWRHWSSDGLNVGDGPDGARVRVLFPDEYNNHSWSFFTHHLGNSWHGSDVKLIFWMGRHWFMITVVGFIVGFTVLGSIWWAYRRFVLQNQHLHPGARRPLSFWRRMSGSKEYELVAVHPA
;
A
#
# COMPACT_ATOMS: atom_id res chain seq x y z
N MET A 1 -29.93 -21.55 -25.94
CA MET A 1 -29.78 -20.24 -25.26
C MET A 1 -29.58 -19.15 -26.29
N ARG A 2 -30.34 -18.04 -26.23
CA ARG A 2 -30.28 -16.94 -27.22
C ARG A 2 -28.93 -16.24 -27.11
N ARG A 3 -28.20 -16.02 -28.22
CA ARG A 3 -26.85 -15.41 -28.27
C ARG A 3 -26.66 -14.17 -27.37
N ALA A 4 -27.71 -13.38 -27.19
CA ALA A 4 -27.69 -12.21 -26.33
C ALA A 4 -27.51 -12.52 -24.82
N VAL A 5 -28.05 -13.64 -24.33
CA VAL A 5 -27.82 -14.11 -22.94
C VAL A 5 -26.36 -14.50 -22.76
N LEU A 6 -25.75 -15.16 -23.75
CA LEU A 6 -24.33 -15.52 -23.71
C LEU A 6 -23.44 -14.27 -23.66
N ILE A 7 -23.72 -13.26 -24.50
CA ILE A 7 -22.98 -11.99 -24.51
C ILE A 7 -23.09 -11.28 -23.15
N PHE A 8 -24.30 -11.23 -22.57
CA PHE A 8 -24.52 -10.65 -21.25
C PHE A 8 -23.69 -11.36 -20.16
N LEU A 9 -23.67 -12.70 -20.15
CA LEU A 9 -22.89 -13.47 -19.18
C LEU A 9 -21.38 -13.25 -19.36
N ILE A 10 -20.88 -13.25 -20.59
CA ILE A 10 -19.45 -12.99 -20.88
C ILE A 10 -19.06 -11.59 -20.41
N PHE A 11 -19.86 -10.57 -20.72
CA PHE A 11 -19.57 -9.19 -20.30
C PHE A 11 -19.49 -9.07 -18.76
N ASN A 12 -20.44 -9.65 -18.04
CA ASN A 12 -20.44 -9.62 -16.57
C ASN A 12 -19.25 -10.39 -16.00
N LEU A 13 -18.88 -11.54 -16.58
CA LEU A 13 -17.70 -12.29 -16.16
C LEU A 13 -16.42 -11.45 -16.37
N CYS A 14 -16.26 -10.83 -17.53
CA CYS A 14 -15.13 -9.94 -17.80
C CYS A 14 -15.07 -8.77 -16.81
N LEU A 15 -16.21 -8.16 -16.48
CA LEU A 15 -16.29 -7.10 -15.49
C LEU A 15 -15.89 -7.59 -14.09
N ILE A 16 -16.39 -8.74 -13.65
CA ILE A 16 -16.03 -9.33 -12.35
C ILE A 16 -14.53 -9.62 -12.29
N LEU A 17 -13.97 -10.25 -13.33
CA LEU A 17 -12.54 -10.54 -13.42
C LEU A 17 -11.70 -9.26 -13.40
N PHE A 18 -12.13 -8.22 -14.11
CA PHE A 18 -11.47 -6.91 -14.10
C PHE A 18 -11.50 -6.27 -12.71
N LEU A 19 -12.65 -6.29 -12.02
CA LEU A 19 -12.77 -5.73 -10.68
C LEU A 19 -11.92 -6.50 -9.67
N LEU A 20 -11.97 -7.85 -9.71
CA LEU A 20 -11.13 -8.71 -8.87
C LEU A 20 -9.64 -8.45 -9.11
N HIS A 21 -9.23 -8.33 -10.37
CA HIS A 21 -7.85 -8.00 -10.73
C HIS A 21 -7.46 -6.61 -10.19
N SER A 22 -8.34 -5.62 -10.30
CA SER A 22 -8.09 -4.23 -9.87
C SER A 22 -7.89 -4.08 -8.36
N VAL A 23 -8.49 -4.95 -7.55
CA VAL A 23 -8.35 -4.96 -6.09
C VAL A 23 -7.50 -6.11 -5.56
N TRP A 24 -6.91 -6.91 -6.45
CA TRP A 24 -6.23 -8.15 -6.08
C TRP A 24 -5.14 -7.92 -5.01
N THR A 25 -4.30 -6.90 -5.18
CA THR A 25 -3.26 -6.56 -4.19
C THR A 25 -3.86 -6.31 -2.80
N LEU A 26 -4.96 -5.57 -2.72
CA LEU A 26 -5.63 -5.30 -1.44
C LEU A 26 -6.21 -6.58 -0.82
N LEU A 27 -6.77 -7.48 -1.64
CA LEU A 27 -7.25 -8.78 -1.16
C LEU A 27 -6.10 -9.64 -0.64
N THR A 28 -4.93 -9.63 -1.31
CA THR A 28 -3.77 -10.40 -0.84
C THR A 28 -3.24 -9.87 0.50
N LEU A 29 -3.34 -8.57 0.77
CA LEU A 29 -2.99 -8.03 2.08
C LEU A 29 -3.89 -8.62 3.18
N LEU A 30 -5.15 -8.99 2.92
CA LEU A 30 -5.99 -9.61 3.95
C LEU A 30 -5.52 -11.00 4.40
N VAL A 31 -4.68 -11.66 3.60
CA VAL A 31 -4.24 -13.05 3.83
C VAL A 31 -2.75 -13.13 4.13
N ILE A 32 -1.93 -12.29 3.51
CA ILE A 32 -0.48 -12.27 3.68
C ILE A 32 -0.13 -11.25 4.77
N ASP A 33 0.27 -11.76 5.93
CA ASP A 33 0.53 -10.98 7.14
C ASP A 33 2.01 -10.62 7.38
N GLY A 34 2.91 -11.08 6.51
CA GLY A 34 4.34 -10.86 6.62
C GLY A 34 5.07 -11.84 7.55
N SER A 35 4.38 -12.88 8.04
CA SER A 35 4.98 -13.88 8.96
C SER A 35 6.19 -14.61 8.38
N ALA A 36 6.24 -14.82 7.06
CA ALA A 36 7.39 -15.41 6.38
C ALA A 36 8.68 -14.57 6.53
N ASP A 37 8.55 -13.27 6.73
CA ASP A 37 9.64 -12.31 6.88
C ASP A 37 9.77 -11.77 8.31
N ALA A 38 9.08 -12.38 9.27
CA ALA A 38 9.08 -11.95 10.65
C ALA A 38 10.50 -11.95 11.24
N ILE A 39 10.84 -10.91 11.98
CA ILE A 39 11.98 -10.93 12.90
C ILE A 39 11.55 -11.76 14.10
N SER A 40 12.09 -12.97 14.21
CA SER A 40 11.71 -13.87 15.29
C SER A 40 12.44 -13.52 16.59
N ARG A 41 11.80 -13.77 17.73
CA ARG A 41 12.40 -13.58 19.06
C ARG A 41 13.71 -14.36 19.25
N ALA A 42 13.84 -15.50 18.57
CA ALA A 42 15.04 -16.33 18.61
C ALA A 42 16.26 -15.68 17.92
N GLU A 43 16.02 -14.73 17.01
CA GLU A 43 17.07 -13.95 16.35
C GLU A 43 17.50 -12.72 17.17
N LEU A 44 16.73 -12.36 18.20
CA LEU A 44 16.95 -11.15 18.98
C LEU A 44 17.61 -11.49 20.33
N PRO A 45 18.63 -10.72 20.76
CA PRO A 45 19.19 -10.87 22.08
C PRO A 45 18.18 -10.44 23.14
N ALA A 46 18.22 -11.10 24.29
CA ALA A 46 17.40 -10.74 25.44
C ALA A 46 17.63 -9.26 25.84
N PRO A 47 16.60 -8.55 26.34
CA PRO A 47 16.77 -7.19 26.86
C PRO A 47 17.86 -7.13 27.93
N GLY A 48 18.78 -6.16 27.80
CA GLY A 48 19.89 -6.00 28.74
C GLY A 48 20.99 -7.06 28.65
N SER A 49 20.99 -7.91 27.63
CA SER A 49 22.09 -8.83 27.38
C SER A 49 23.28 -8.11 26.74
N ASP A 50 24.47 -8.28 27.32
CA ASP A 50 25.75 -7.86 26.72
C ASP A 50 26.18 -8.75 25.54
N ALA A 51 25.31 -9.68 25.10
CA ALA A 51 25.55 -10.44 23.89
C ALA A 51 25.59 -9.47 22.70
N ILE A 52 26.80 -9.11 22.30
CA ILE A 52 27.07 -8.43 21.05
C ILE A 52 26.46 -9.33 19.97
N ASP A 53 25.47 -8.80 19.26
CA ASP A 53 24.95 -9.44 18.08
C ASP A 53 26.13 -9.67 17.13
N ALA A 54 26.56 -10.93 17.00
CA ALA A 54 27.73 -11.29 16.19
C ALA A 54 27.48 -11.09 14.69
N ARG A 55 26.24 -10.76 14.31
CA ARG A 55 25.87 -10.42 12.94
C ARG A 55 26.46 -9.06 12.57
N GLU A 56 26.85 -8.94 11.32
CA GLU A 56 27.31 -7.68 10.75
C GLU A 56 26.21 -6.63 10.84
N GLN A 57 26.51 -5.49 11.47
CA GLN A 57 25.61 -4.36 11.54
C GLN A 57 25.68 -3.57 10.23
N MET A 58 24.62 -3.67 9.42
CA MET A 58 24.56 -3.10 8.09
C MET A 58 23.88 -1.72 8.08
N ILE A 59 22.82 -1.55 8.87
CA ILE A 59 22.10 -0.27 8.95
C ILE A 59 22.97 0.75 9.69
N PRO A 60 23.20 1.94 9.12
CA PRO A 60 23.91 3.02 9.80
C PRO A 60 23.27 3.40 11.14
N ARG A 61 24.10 3.76 12.12
CA ARG A 61 23.64 4.24 13.44
C ARG A 61 23.14 5.69 13.35
N ILE A 62 22.03 5.90 12.65
CA ILE A 62 21.40 7.21 12.48
C ILE A 62 19.93 7.08 12.85
N ILE A 63 19.45 7.91 13.78
CA ILE A 63 18.03 8.05 14.08
C ILE A 63 17.50 9.29 13.36
N HIS A 64 16.45 9.09 12.59
CA HIS A 64 15.70 10.13 11.90
C HIS A 64 14.32 10.28 12.53
N GLN A 65 13.96 11.51 12.89
CA GLN A 65 12.58 11.86 13.24
C GLN A 65 12.16 13.09 12.46
N THR A 66 10.86 13.29 12.27
CA THR A 66 10.33 14.46 11.56
C THR A 66 9.39 15.25 12.44
N TYR A 67 9.43 16.56 12.29
CA TYR A 67 8.39 17.44 12.82
C TYR A 67 8.28 18.70 11.99
N ILE A 68 7.24 19.50 12.23
CA ILE A 68 7.03 20.74 11.48
C ILE A 68 8.22 21.71 11.70
N ASN A 69 8.76 21.75 12.92
CA ASN A 69 9.88 22.62 13.32
C ASN A 69 10.67 22.00 14.50
N GLU A 70 11.54 22.76 15.16
CA GLU A 70 12.37 22.27 16.27
C GLU A 70 11.67 22.30 17.64
N SER A 71 10.50 22.93 17.74
CA SER A 71 9.73 23.08 18.99
C SER A 71 8.80 21.87 19.20
N ILE A 72 9.38 20.73 19.59
CA ILE A 72 8.63 19.48 19.82
C ILE A 72 7.63 19.65 20.98
N PRO A 73 6.34 19.27 20.80
CA PRO A 73 5.33 19.28 21.86
C PRO A 73 5.71 18.42 23.07
N GLN A 74 5.37 18.89 24.26
CA GLN A 74 5.70 18.22 25.53
C GLN A 74 5.28 16.74 25.57
N ILE A 75 4.15 16.39 24.95
CA ILE A 75 3.63 15.01 24.91
C ILE A 75 4.56 14.02 24.19
N TRP A 76 5.47 14.50 23.35
CA TRP A 76 6.41 13.67 22.57
C TRP A 76 7.88 13.86 22.98
N GLN A 77 8.17 14.80 23.89
CA GLN A 77 9.55 15.05 24.35
C GLN A 77 10.11 13.84 25.10
N GLU A 78 9.30 13.16 25.92
CA GLU A 78 9.72 11.94 26.62
C GLU A 78 10.08 10.81 25.63
N ALA A 79 9.23 10.61 24.62
CA ALA A 79 9.46 9.62 23.57
C ALA A 79 10.75 9.91 22.80
N GLN A 80 10.91 11.13 22.30
CA GLN A 80 12.13 11.59 21.63
C GLN A 80 13.38 11.40 22.51
N GLN A 81 13.33 11.86 23.76
CA GLN A 81 14.49 11.83 24.65
C GLN A 81 14.89 10.40 24.99
N SER A 82 13.94 9.48 25.18
CA SER A 82 14.25 8.07 25.41
C SER A 82 15.08 7.45 24.29
N CYS A 83 14.84 7.83 23.04
CA CYS A 83 15.65 7.40 21.91
C CYS A 83 17.03 8.06 21.89
N ILE A 84 17.14 9.35 22.18
CA ILE A 84 18.41 10.07 22.21
C ILE A 84 19.32 9.54 23.34
N ASP A 85 18.77 9.32 24.53
CA ASP A 85 19.53 8.88 25.70
C ASP A 85 20.09 7.46 25.54
N LEU A 86 19.36 6.57 24.87
CA LEU A 86 19.80 5.20 24.61
C LEU A 86 20.81 5.08 23.45
N HIS A 87 20.88 6.09 22.58
CA HIS A 87 21.64 6.05 21.33
C HIS A 87 22.52 7.30 21.21
N THR A 88 23.59 7.31 22.02
CA THR A 88 24.47 8.47 22.16
C THR A 88 25.54 8.56 21.06
N ALA A 89 26.09 9.76 20.86
CA ALA A 89 27.22 9.98 19.96
C ALA A 89 28.48 9.21 20.41
N GLU A 90 28.66 8.95 21.71
CA GLU A 90 29.76 8.14 22.25
C GLU A 90 29.66 6.69 21.77
N ASP A 91 28.44 6.18 21.58
CA ASP A 91 28.15 4.88 20.99
C ASP A 91 28.10 4.90 19.45
N GLY A 92 28.51 6.01 18.83
CA GLY A 92 28.55 6.19 17.38
C GLY A 92 27.19 6.43 16.73
N TRP A 93 26.18 6.86 17.48
CA TRP A 93 24.87 7.23 16.92
C TRP A 93 24.79 8.71 16.55
N GLU A 94 24.12 8.99 15.43
CA GLU A 94 23.73 10.33 15.02
C GLU A 94 22.21 10.50 15.16
N TYR A 95 21.77 11.65 15.68
CA TYR A 95 20.36 12.02 15.70
C TYR A 95 20.10 13.16 14.70
N LYS A 96 19.11 12.99 13.82
CA LYS A 96 18.67 14.00 12.86
C LYS A 96 17.17 14.27 13.00
N LEU A 97 16.83 15.51 13.37
CA LEU A 97 15.46 16.04 13.29
C LEU A 97 15.24 16.76 11.96
N TRP A 98 14.32 16.24 11.16
CA TRP A 98 13.90 16.79 9.88
C TRP A 98 12.70 17.71 10.06
N THR A 99 12.95 19.02 9.97
CA THR A 99 11.87 20.02 9.95
C THR A 99 11.24 20.10 8.56
N ASP A 100 10.06 20.72 8.42
CA ASP A 100 9.46 20.96 7.09
C ASP A 100 10.43 21.70 6.15
N ALA A 101 11.15 22.70 6.67
CA ALA A 101 12.14 23.46 5.92
C ALA A 101 13.34 22.58 5.49
N LYS A 102 13.96 21.87 6.44
CA LYS A 102 15.11 20.98 6.17
C LYS A 102 14.72 19.86 5.19
N SER A 103 13.50 19.32 5.33
CA SER A 103 12.96 18.29 4.46
C SER A 103 12.83 18.79 3.02
N ARG A 104 12.22 19.97 2.83
CA ARG A 104 12.07 20.57 1.50
C ARG A 104 13.42 20.92 0.87
N GLU A 105 14.34 21.49 1.64
CA GLU A 105 15.70 21.81 1.18
C GLU A 105 16.44 20.55 0.72
N PHE A 106 16.36 19.47 1.49
CA PHE A 106 16.95 18.18 1.14
C PHE A 106 16.36 17.59 -0.13
N ILE A 107 15.04 17.61 -0.30
CA ILE A 107 14.40 17.16 -1.54
C ILE A 107 14.83 18.03 -2.72
N ALA A 108 14.91 19.35 -2.56
CA ALA A 108 15.35 20.25 -3.63
C ALA A 108 16.80 20.00 -4.05
N ALA A 109 17.68 19.65 -3.11
CA ALA A 109 19.09 19.40 -3.37
C ALA A 109 19.35 18.00 -3.96
N GLU A 110 18.83 16.96 -3.32
CA GLU A 110 19.20 15.56 -3.64
C GLU A 110 18.19 14.87 -4.57
N TYR A 111 16.94 15.33 -4.61
CA TYR A 111 15.84 14.75 -5.40
C TYR A 111 15.02 15.82 -6.13
N PRO A 112 15.64 16.73 -6.92
CA PRO A 112 14.95 17.86 -7.54
C PRO A 112 13.77 17.45 -8.44
N TRP A 113 13.83 16.23 -9.01
CA TRP A 113 12.74 15.66 -9.81
C TRP A 113 11.45 15.43 -9.01
N PHE A 114 11.54 15.31 -7.68
CA PHE A 114 10.39 15.06 -6.81
C PHE A 114 9.85 16.33 -6.16
N LEU A 115 10.59 17.45 -6.20
CA LEU A 115 10.25 18.68 -5.48
C LEU A 115 8.84 19.19 -5.80
N GLU A 116 8.45 19.18 -7.08
CA GLU A 116 7.10 19.59 -7.49
C GLU A 116 6.02 18.69 -6.87
N THR A 117 6.25 17.38 -6.79
CA THR A 117 5.30 16.45 -6.14
C THR A 117 5.24 16.72 -4.64
N PHE A 118 6.40 16.91 -3.99
CA PHE A 118 6.52 17.18 -2.57
C PHE A 118 5.77 18.46 -2.15
N ASP A 119 5.97 19.55 -2.89
CA ASP A 119 5.32 20.83 -2.65
C ASP A 119 3.80 20.78 -2.88
N ASN A 120 3.34 19.92 -3.80
CA ASN A 120 1.93 19.80 -4.17
C ASN A 120 1.14 18.77 -3.34
N TYR A 121 1.72 18.18 -2.29
CA TYR A 121 0.94 17.35 -1.36
C TYR A 121 -0.08 18.20 -0.59
N ASP A 122 -1.33 17.76 -0.58
CA ASP A 122 -2.46 18.49 0.03
C ASP A 122 -2.35 18.56 1.55
N TYR A 123 -1.88 17.48 2.18
CA TYR A 123 -1.81 17.36 3.63
C TYR A 123 -0.35 17.37 4.11
N PRO A 124 0.00 18.14 5.15
CA PRO A 124 1.37 18.19 5.69
C PRO A 124 1.93 16.81 6.07
N ILE A 125 1.09 15.93 6.62
CA ILE A 125 1.49 14.57 6.97
C ILE A 125 2.00 13.77 5.76
N GLN A 126 1.54 14.05 4.54
CA GLN A 126 2.05 13.38 3.34
C GLN A 126 3.50 13.75 3.05
N ARG A 127 3.92 14.99 3.38
CA ARG A 127 5.32 15.41 3.26
C ARG A 127 6.19 14.72 4.33
N ALA A 128 5.69 14.62 5.56
CA ALA A 128 6.35 13.88 6.64
C ALA A 128 6.46 12.36 6.35
N ASP A 129 5.44 11.79 5.71
CA ASP A 129 5.45 10.41 5.21
C ASP A 129 6.41 10.23 4.01
N ALA A 130 6.50 11.21 3.12
CA ALA A 130 7.40 11.11 1.97
C ALA A 130 8.87 11.20 2.43
N ILE A 131 9.22 12.20 3.23
CA ILE A 131 10.61 12.48 3.62
C ILE A 131 11.26 11.29 4.34
N ARG A 132 10.52 10.55 5.18
CA ARG A 132 11.04 9.36 5.87
C ARG A 132 11.56 8.29 4.90
N TYR A 133 10.99 8.15 3.70
CA TYR A 133 11.50 7.23 2.69
C TYR A 133 12.77 7.76 2.01
N PHE A 134 12.82 9.05 1.69
CA PHE A 134 13.98 9.66 1.03
C PHE A 134 15.21 9.68 1.94
N VAL A 135 15.04 9.96 3.23
CA VAL A 135 16.18 9.96 4.18
C VAL A 135 16.72 8.55 4.39
N LEU A 136 15.86 7.54 4.49
CA LEU A 136 16.28 6.13 4.53
C LEU A 136 16.96 5.70 3.23
N ALA A 137 16.43 6.10 2.07
CA ALA A 137 17.05 5.79 0.78
C ALA A 137 18.44 6.45 0.62
N TYR A 138 18.64 7.64 1.19
CA TYR A 138 19.90 8.38 1.06
C TYR A 138 20.93 8.02 2.14
N PHE A 139 20.56 8.17 3.41
CA PHE A 139 21.45 7.99 4.55
C PHE A 139 21.44 6.56 5.11
N GLY A 140 20.43 5.76 4.77
CA GLY A 140 20.10 4.58 5.57
C GLY A 140 19.57 4.99 6.94
N GLY A 141 19.84 4.19 7.95
CA GLY A 141 19.49 4.49 9.34
C GLY A 141 18.13 3.95 9.75
N ILE A 142 17.61 4.51 10.83
CA ILE A 142 16.32 4.16 11.43
C ILE A 142 15.46 5.43 11.49
N TYR A 143 14.29 5.37 10.89
CA TYR A 143 13.24 6.36 11.05
C TYR A 143 12.29 5.94 12.19
N ILE A 144 11.89 6.90 13.03
CA ILE A 144 10.95 6.70 14.14
C ILE A 144 10.02 7.93 14.22
N ASP A 145 8.70 7.73 14.26
CA ASP A 145 7.77 8.82 14.54
C ASP A 145 7.96 9.37 15.97
N LEU A 146 7.57 10.62 16.21
CA LEU A 146 7.79 11.28 17.50
C LEU A 146 6.88 10.76 18.62
N ASP A 147 5.80 10.07 18.28
CA ASP A 147 4.91 9.38 19.20
C ASP A 147 5.38 7.96 19.53
N ASP A 148 6.57 7.54 19.06
CA ASP A 148 7.24 6.31 19.48
C ASP A 148 8.53 6.62 20.23
N GLY A 149 8.63 6.13 21.47
CA GLY A 149 9.87 6.17 22.26
C GLY A 149 10.68 4.89 22.12
N CYS A 150 11.93 4.91 22.59
CA CYS A 150 12.80 3.75 22.62
C CYS A 150 12.81 3.14 24.01
N ASN A 151 12.40 1.89 24.13
CA ASN A 151 12.39 1.14 25.39
C ASN A 151 13.71 0.41 25.64
N ARG A 152 14.47 0.11 24.58
CA ARG A 152 15.81 -0.50 24.64
C ARG A 152 16.62 -0.14 23.40
N ARG A 153 17.91 -0.48 23.43
CA ARG A 153 18.83 -0.26 22.32
C ARG A 153 18.39 -0.97 21.02
N LEU A 154 18.47 -0.24 19.92
CA LEU A 154 18.06 -0.66 18.56
C LEU A 154 19.16 -1.40 17.79
N ASP A 155 20.37 -1.54 18.36
CA ASP A 155 21.51 -2.25 17.77
C ASP A 155 21.16 -3.63 17.20
N PRO A 156 20.30 -4.46 17.85
CA PRO A 156 19.93 -5.76 17.29
C PRO A 156 19.16 -5.69 15.95
N LEU A 157 18.57 -4.54 15.64
CA LEU A 157 17.85 -4.30 14.39
C LEU A 157 18.80 -3.83 13.26
N LEU A 158 20.06 -3.51 13.56
CA LEU A 158 21.02 -3.05 12.56
C LEU A 158 21.54 -4.17 11.65
N SER A 159 21.35 -5.42 12.07
CA SER A 159 21.81 -6.62 11.39
C SER A 159 20.90 -7.09 10.25
N TYR A 160 19.95 -6.25 9.81
CA TYR A 160 19.02 -6.54 8.72
C TYR A 160 19.23 -5.54 7.57
N PRO A 161 19.08 -5.92 6.29
CA PRO A 161 19.25 -4.98 5.19
C PRO A 161 18.13 -3.92 5.18
N ALA A 162 16.91 -4.33 5.54
CA ALA A 162 15.82 -3.43 5.90
C ALA A 162 14.83 -4.10 6.86
N TRP A 163 14.15 -3.29 7.67
CA TRP A 163 13.02 -3.74 8.47
C TRP A 163 11.93 -2.68 8.59
N VAL A 164 10.71 -3.13 8.83
CA VAL A 164 9.51 -2.30 9.04
C VAL A 164 8.64 -2.92 10.13
N ARG A 165 7.81 -2.13 10.80
CA ARG A 165 6.78 -2.69 11.70
C ARG A 165 5.62 -3.28 10.93
N ARG A 166 5.01 -4.33 11.46
CA ARG A 166 3.67 -4.76 11.05
C ARG A 166 2.62 -3.74 11.50
N THR A 167 1.58 -3.51 10.71
CA THR A 167 0.43 -2.72 11.14
C THR A 167 -0.86 -3.55 11.22
N ALA A 168 -1.84 -3.06 11.97
CA ALA A 168 -3.15 -3.66 12.11
C ALA A 168 -4.20 -2.87 11.31
N PRO A 169 -5.18 -3.53 10.65
CA PRO A 169 -5.43 -4.98 10.66
C PRO A 169 -4.51 -5.79 9.75
N THR A 170 -3.87 -5.17 8.76
CA THR A 170 -2.93 -5.84 7.87
C THR A 170 -1.90 -4.89 7.25
N GLY A 171 -0.77 -5.46 6.82
CA GLY A 171 0.29 -4.78 6.09
C GLY A 171 1.46 -4.39 7.00
N ILE A 172 2.24 -3.45 6.49
CA ILE A 172 3.39 -2.87 7.18
C ILE A 172 3.12 -1.38 7.45
N SER A 173 3.70 -0.89 8.53
CA SER A 173 3.61 0.50 8.95
C SER A 173 4.81 1.29 8.43
N ASN A 174 4.67 2.61 8.38
CA ASN A 174 5.74 3.53 8.02
C ASN A 174 6.22 4.38 9.21
N ASP A 175 5.79 4.04 10.43
CA ASP A 175 6.01 4.79 11.67
C ASP A 175 7.37 4.50 12.33
N ALA A 176 7.88 3.27 12.22
CA ALA A 176 9.26 2.92 12.54
C ALA A 176 9.81 1.92 11.51
N MET A 177 10.96 2.27 10.93
CA MET A 177 11.57 1.54 9.82
C MET A 177 13.09 1.69 9.87
N GLY A 178 13.83 0.70 9.40
CA GLY A 178 15.27 0.83 9.20
C GLY A 178 15.71 0.27 7.86
N ALA A 179 16.79 0.83 7.30
CA ALA A 179 17.36 0.35 6.05
C ALA A 179 18.83 0.71 5.89
N VAL A 180 19.54 -0.08 5.10
CA VAL A 180 20.82 0.34 4.52
C VAL A 180 20.59 1.48 3.49
N PRO A 181 21.60 2.35 3.26
CA PRO A 181 21.53 3.33 2.20
C PRO A 181 21.24 2.67 0.86
N ARG A 182 20.41 3.32 0.04
CA ARG A 182 20.04 2.86 -1.31
C ARG A 182 19.39 1.47 -1.35
N HIS A 183 18.77 1.02 -0.26
CA HIS A 183 18.07 -0.25 -0.25
C HIS A 183 17.01 -0.31 -1.39
N PRO A 184 17.03 -1.34 -2.27
CA PRO A 184 16.21 -1.38 -3.49
C PRO A 184 14.70 -1.20 -3.27
N PHE A 185 14.17 -1.73 -2.16
CA PHE A 185 12.78 -1.52 -1.79
C PHE A 185 12.45 -0.03 -1.57
N PHE A 186 13.27 0.71 -0.84
CA PHE A 186 13.01 2.13 -0.56
C PHE A 186 13.21 3.01 -1.80
N LEU A 187 14.12 2.63 -2.71
CA LEU A 187 14.21 3.25 -4.04
C LEU A 187 12.91 3.07 -4.84
N ARG A 188 12.34 1.85 -4.84
CA ARG A 188 11.04 1.60 -5.47
C ARG A 188 9.90 2.38 -4.80
N VAL A 189 9.95 2.54 -3.47
CA VAL A 189 8.97 3.33 -2.72
C VAL A 189 9.02 4.79 -3.16
N ILE A 190 10.19 5.43 -3.18
CA ILE A 190 10.29 6.85 -3.58
C ILE A 190 9.89 7.07 -5.05
N ASP A 191 10.27 6.16 -5.95
CA ASP A 191 9.91 6.22 -7.37
C ASP A 191 8.39 6.08 -7.60
N ALA A 192 7.70 5.35 -6.71
CA ALA A 192 6.27 5.12 -6.83
C ALA A 192 5.42 6.30 -6.32
N LEU A 193 5.93 7.12 -5.39
CA LEU A 193 5.18 8.19 -4.73
C LEU A 193 4.36 9.08 -5.69
N PRO A 194 4.91 9.62 -6.80
CA PRO A 194 4.14 10.48 -7.71
C PRO A 194 2.88 9.80 -8.28
N LYS A 195 2.94 8.49 -8.56
CA LYS A 195 1.82 7.72 -9.11
C LYS A 195 0.68 7.52 -8.10
N TYR A 196 1.00 7.59 -6.81
CA TYR A 196 0.07 7.38 -5.71
C TYR A 196 -0.43 8.67 -5.07
N ASN A 197 0.08 9.85 -5.48
CA ASN A 197 -0.47 11.15 -5.11
C ASN A 197 -1.87 11.37 -5.71
N ARG A 198 -2.89 10.75 -5.10
CA ARG A 198 -4.29 10.75 -5.52
C ARG A 198 -5.15 11.41 -4.47
N LYS A 199 -6.07 12.25 -4.92
CA LYS A 199 -7.08 12.90 -4.08
C LYS A 199 -8.33 12.04 -4.01
N TRP A 200 -8.58 11.43 -2.86
CA TRP A 200 -9.80 10.68 -2.58
C TRP A 200 -10.80 11.56 -1.83
N ILE A 201 -12.07 11.17 -1.85
CA ILE A 201 -13.15 11.89 -1.17
C ILE A 201 -12.89 12.03 0.34
N LEU A 202 -12.25 11.02 0.94
CA LEU A 202 -11.93 11.00 2.37
C LEU A 202 -10.44 11.35 2.56
N PRO A 203 -10.10 12.39 3.35
CA PRO A 203 -8.72 12.76 3.68
C PRO A 203 -7.89 11.60 4.21
N TYR A 204 -8.45 10.79 5.11
CA TYR A 204 -7.79 9.62 5.70
C TYR A 204 -7.33 8.62 4.64
N ILE A 205 -8.19 8.32 3.66
CA ILE A 205 -7.83 7.43 2.55
C ILE A 205 -6.76 8.09 1.68
N SER A 206 -6.86 9.40 1.44
CA SER A 206 -5.86 10.15 0.67
C SER A 206 -4.49 10.05 1.31
N VAL A 207 -4.36 10.31 2.61
CA VAL A 207 -3.09 10.20 3.35
C VAL A 207 -2.58 8.75 3.32
N MET A 208 -3.38 7.80 3.80
CA MET A 208 -2.97 6.39 3.93
C MET A 208 -2.52 5.78 2.59
N ALA A 209 -3.25 6.04 1.51
CA ALA A 209 -3.02 5.41 0.21
C ALA A 209 -2.04 6.15 -0.71
N SER A 210 -1.60 7.36 -0.36
CA SER A 210 -0.63 8.13 -1.15
C SER A 210 0.80 7.97 -0.65
N THR A 211 1.00 8.17 0.65
CA THR A 211 2.31 8.21 1.29
C THR A 211 2.37 7.39 2.57
N GLY A 212 1.21 7.10 3.18
CA GLY A 212 1.12 6.41 4.46
C GLY A 212 1.29 4.88 4.42
N PRO A 213 0.93 4.18 5.51
CA PRO A 213 1.09 2.73 5.66
C PRO A 213 0.41 1.88 4.56
N LEU A 214 -0.75 2.29 4.05
CA LEU A 214 -1.45 1.53 3.00
C LEU A 214 -0.68 1.61 1.67
N PHE A 215 -0.14 2.77 1.32
CA PHE A 215 0.77 2.92 0.18
C PHE A 215 1.98 2.00 0.33
N LEU A 216 2.69 2.09 1.46
CA LEU A 216 3.89 1.29 1.70
C LEU A 216 3.60 -0.22 1.64
N SER A 217 2.47 -0.65 2.22
CA SER A 217 1.99 -2.03 2.18
C SER A 217 1.72 -2.54 0.75
N ILE A 218 1.15 -1.70 -0.11
CA ILE A 218 0.93 -2.04 -1.53
C ILE A 218 2.26 -2.24 -2.24
N ILE A 219 3.24 -1.35 -2.03
CA ILE A 219 4.57 -1.47 -2.65
C ILE A 219 5.29 -2.71 -2.13
N TRP A 220 5.23 -3.00 -0.83
CA TRP A 220 5.80 -4.22 -0.24
C TRP A 220 5.16 -5.50 -0.79
N ARG A 221 3.84 -5.51 -1.01
CA ARG A 221 3.18 -6.67 -1.61
C ARG A 221 3.65 -6.89 -3.05
N HIS A 222 3.80 -5.83 -3.84
CA HIS A 222 4.37 -5.93 -5.18
C HIS A 222 5.83 -6.40 -5.14
N TRP A 223 6.65 -5.81 -4.27
CA TRP A 223 8.04 -6.21 -4.04
C TRP A 223 8.17 -7.71 -3.76
N SER A 224 7.37 -8.21 -2.82
CA SER A 224 7.35 -9.60 -2.43
C SER A 224 6.74 -10.53 -3.48
N SER A 225 5.75 -10.08 -4.28
CA SER A 225 5.18 -10.91 -5.36
C SER A 225 6.11 -11.03 -6.57
N ASP A 226 6.95 -10.03 -6.78
CA ASP A 226 7.94 -10.01 -7.86
C ASP A 226 9.17 -10.88 -7.54
N GLY A 227 9.20 -11.52 -6.36
CA GLY A 227 10.31 -12.37 -5.91
C GLY A 227 11.55 -11.60 -5.45
N LEU A 228 11.42 -10.28 -5.21
CA LEU A 228 12.53 -9.40 -4.87
C LEU A 228 12.81 -9.34 -3.36
N ASN A 229 11.89 -9.82 -2.53
CA ASN A 229 12.03 -9.80 -1.07
C ASN A 229 12.89 -10.95 -0.53
N VAL A 230 14.18 -10.97 -0.88
CA VAL A 230 15.10 -12.08 -0.59
C VAL A 230 16.49 -11.60 -0.15
N GLY A 231 17.17 -12.43 0.66
CA GLY A 231 18.53 -12.19 1.14
C GLY A 231 18.60 -11.29 2.38
N ASP A 232 19.18 -11.82 3.46
CA ASP A 232 19.41 -11.11 4.73
C ASP A 232 20.85 -10.56 4.87
N GLY A 233 21.71 -10.75 3.85
CA GLY A 233 23.10 -10.26 3.86
C GLY A 233 23.24 -8.82 3.32
N PRO A 234 24.47 -8.31 3.21
CA PRO A 234 24.75 -6.94 2.74
C PRO A 234 24.23 -6.62 1.34
N ASP A 235 24.25 -7.61 0.43
CA ASP A 235 23.69 -7.51 -0.92
C ASP A 235 22.21 -7.94 -0.98
N GLY A 236 21.62 -8.28 0.17
CA GLY A 236 20.24 -8.70 0.30
C GLY A 236 19.27 -7.52 0.17
N ALA A 237 18.05 -7.80 -0.29
CA ALA A 237 16.99 -6.80 -0.44
C ALA A 237 15.71 -7.19 0.31
N ARG A 238 15.86 -8.07 1.31
CA ARG A 238 14.76 -8.56 2.13
C ARG A 238 14.35 -7.51 3.16
N VAL A 239 13.10 -7.12 3.10
CA VAL A 239 12.44 -6.31 4.12
C VAL A 239 11.90 -7.24 5.19
N ARG A 240 12.50 -7.20 6.38
CA ARG A 240 12.06 -7.96 7.55
C ARG A 240 10.95 -7.24 8.30
N VAL A 241 10.09 -8.00 8.96
CA VAL A 241 8.87 -7.46 9.59
C VAL A 241 8.94 -7.64 11.10
N LEU A 242 8.93 -6.54 11.84
CA LEU A 242 8.86 -6.55 13.29
C LEU A 242 7.40 -6.69 13.73
N PHE A 243 7.08 -7.75 14.48
CA PHE A 243 5.72 -8.05 14.92
C PHE A 243 5.38 -7.37 16.26
N PRO A 244 4.09 -7.17 16.57
CA PRO A 244 3.64 -6.36 17.72
C PRO A 244 4.33 -6.66 19.05
N ASP A 245 4.52 -7.95 19.38
CA ASP A 245 5.13 -8.33 20.66
C ASP A 245 6.57 -7.82 20.80
N GLU A 246 7.30 -7.70 19.70
CA GLU A 246 8.69 -7.24 19.70
C GLU A 246 8.80 -5.71 19.61
N TYR A 247 7.73 -4.99 19.28
CA TYR A 247 7.77 -3.52 19.15
C TYR A 247 6.86 -2.74 20.09
N ASN A 248 5.88 -3.33 20.77
CA ASN A 248 5.02 -2.61 21.72
C ASN A 248 4.43 -3.53 22.82
N ASN A 249 4.00 -2.91 23.93
CA ASN A 249 3.22 -3.49 25.03
C ASN A 249 3.91 -4.56 25.89
N HIS A 250 5.21 -4.83 25.70
CA HIS A 250 5.97 -5.73 26.56
C HIS A 250 7.28 -5.10 27.03
N SER A 251 7.79 -5.58 28.16
CA SER A 251 9.06 -5.09 28.72
C SER A 251 10.27 -5.34 27.81
N TRP A 252 10.17 -6.30 26.88
CA TRP A 252 11.23 -6.63 25.93
C TRP A 252 11.11 -5.89 24.59
N SER A 253 9.98 -5.22 24.34
CA SER A 253 9.73 -4.55 23.08
C SER A 253 10.74 -3.42 22.83
N PHE A 254 11.00 -3.10 21.57
CA PHE A 254 11.93 -2.03 21.21
C PHE A 254 11.37 -0.64 21.46
N PHE A 255 10.06 -0.44 21.37
CA PHE A 255 9.44 0.88 21.41
C PHE A 255 8.38 1.00 22.51
N THR A 256 8.17 2.24 22.96
CA THR A 256 7.02 2.65 23.76
C THR A 256 6.07 3.46 22.89
N HIS A 257 4.76 3.30 23.10
CA HIS A 257 3.77 4.04 22.33
C HIS A 257 3.22 5.22 23.14
N HIS A 258 3.31 6.41 22.57
CA HIS A 258 2.72 7.64 23.09
C HIS A 258 1.50 8.04 22.26
N LEU A 259 0.70 9.00 22.72
CA LEU A 259 -0.50 9.37 21.99
C LEU A 259 -0.14 10.03 20.65
N GLY A 260 -0.31 9.25 19.58
CA GLY A 260 -0.26 9.70 18.21
C GLY A 260 -1.58 10.27 17.70
N ASN A 261 -1.70 10.35 16.37
CA ASN A 261 -2.93 10.72 15.64
C ASN A 261 -3.21 12.23 15.47
N SER A 262 -2.18 13.07 15.56
CA SER A 262 -2.31 14.54 15.40
C SER A 262 -2.89 14.97 14.04
N TRP A 263 -2.80 14.12 13.01
CA TRP A 263 -3.32 14.39 11.67
C TRP A 263 -4.77 13.90 11.44
N HIS A 264 -5.36 13.17 12.38
CA HIS A 264 -6.71 12.62 12.22
C HIS A 264 -7.79 13.71 12.13
N GLY A 265 -8.53 13.69 11.03
CA GLY A 265 -9.72 14.52 10.83
C GLY A 265 -11.00 13.90 11.39
N SER A 266 -12.14 14.57 11.13
CA SER A 266 -13.47 14.07 11.52
C SER A 266 -13.90 12.84 10.73
N ASP A 267 -13.35 12.65 9.54
CA ASP A 267 -13.59 11.53 8.63
C ASP A 267 -13.10 10.18 9.18
N VAL A 268 -12.09 10.20 10.06
CA VAL A 268 -11.59 8.98 10.73
C VAL A 268 -12.69 8.30 11.54
N LYS A 269 -13.60 9.07 12.15
CA LYS A 269 -14.75 8.51 12.88
C LYS A 269 -15.66 7.69 11.95
N LEU A 270 -15.86 8.17 10.72
CA LEU A 270 -16.64 7.45 9.71
C LEU A 270 -15.91 6.18 9.27
N ILE A 271 -14.60 6.25 9.00
CA ILE A 271 -13.79 5.08 8.62
C ILE A 271 -13.81 4.00 9.70
N PHE A 272 -13.58 4.35 10.97
CA PHE A 272 -13.61 3.40 12.07
C PHE A 272 -15.01 2.85 12.34
N TRP A 273 -16.06 3.67 12.19
CA TRP A 273 -17.42 3.19 12.22
C TRP A 273 -17.68 2.18 11.09
N MET A 274 -17.27 2.48 9.87
CA MET A 274 -17.39 1.57 8.73
C MET A 274 -16.67 0.25 8.97
N GLY A 275 -15.45 0.29 9.53
CA GLY A 275 -14.69 -0.90 9.91
C GLY A 275 -15.41 -1.75 10.95
N ARG A 276 -15.98 -1.14 12.00
CA ARG A 276 -16.74 -1.84 13.05
C ARG A 276 -18.05 -2.44 12.53
N HIS A 277 -18.63 -1.85 11.49
CA HIS A 277 -19.89 -2.28 10.89
C HIS A 277 -19.72 -2.88 9.48
N TRP A 278 -18.54 -3.41 9.16
CA TRP A 278 -18.22 -3.87 7.81
C TRP A 278 -19.21 -4.92 7.28
N PHE A 279 -19.68 -5.84 8.14
CA PHE A 279 -20.66 -6.86 7.78
C PHE A 279 -21.99 -6.24 7.31
N MET A 280 -22.50 -5.27 8.07
CA MET A 280 -23.72 -4.55 7.72
C MET A 280 -23.56 -3.81 6.39
N ILE A 281 -22.44 -3.11 6.20
CA ILE A 281 -22.14 -2.39 4.95
C ILE A 281 -22.07 -3.36 3.76
N THR A 282 -21.50 -4.54 3.96
CA THR A 282 -21.38 -5.58 2.93
C THR A 282 -22.75 -6.10 2.52
N VAL A 283 -23.62 -6.41 3.50
CA VAL A 283 -25.00 -6.86 3.25
C VAL A 283 -25.80 -5.79 2.51
N VAL A 284 -25.74 -4.53 2.95
CA VAL A 284 -26.41 -3.41 2.27
C VAL A 284 -25.87 -3.25 0.84
N GLY A 285 -24.56 -3.33 0.65
CA GLY A 285 -23.92 -3.28 -0.67
C GLY A 285 -24.42 -4.37 -1.62
N PHE A 286 -24.57 -5.62 -1.14
CA PHE A 286 -25.14 -6.71 -1.94
C PHE A 286 -26.62 -6.47 -2.26
N ILE A 287 -27.42 -5.97 -1.31
CA ILE A 287 -28.82 -5.63 -1.56
C ILE A 287 -28.92 -4.60 -2.68
N VAL A 288 -28.17 -3.49 -2.57
CA VAL A 288 -28.15 -2.43 -3.60
C VAL A 288 -27.67 -3.00 -4.94
N GLY A 289 -26.58 -3.77 -4.95
CA GLY A 289 -26.03 -4.39 -6.16
C GLY A 289 -27.04 -5.30 -6.86
N PHE A 290 -27.71 -6.18 -6.13
CA PHE A 290 -28.74 -7.06 -6.68
C PHE A 290 -29.98 -6.30 -7.13
N THR A 291 -30.38 -5.23 -6.44
CA THR A 291 -31.47 -4.36 -6.90
C THR A 291 -31.11 -3.70 -8.23
N VAL A 292 -29.89 -3.18 -8.38
CA VAL A 292 -29.43 -2.56 -9.65
C VAL A 292 -29.39 -3.59 -10.77
N LEU A 293 -28.80 -4.77 -10.54
CA LEU A 293 -28.76 -5.85 -11.53
C LEU A 293 -30.17 -6.32 -11.92
N GLY A 294 -31.07 -6.46 -10.94
CA GLY A 294 -32.48 -6.79 -11.18
C GLY A 294 -33.20 -5.73 -12.01
N SER A 295 -32.91 -4.45 -11.76
CA SER A 295 -33.49 -3.31 -12.48
C SER A 295 -32.99 -3.26 -13.93
N ILE A 296 -31.68 -3.50 -14.13
CA ILE A 296 -31.06 -3.60 -15.47
C ILE A 296 -31.65 -4.79 -16.23
N TRP A 297 -31.78 -5.96 -15.59
CA TRP A 297 -32.38 -7.14 -16.20
C TRP A 297 -33.84 -6.92 -16.57
N TRP A 298 -34.62 -6.27 -15.70
CA TRP A 298 -36.01 -5.90 -15.96
C TRP A 298 -36.12 -4.97 -17.18
N ALA A 299 -35.28 -3.92 -17.23
CA ALA A 299 -35.22 -3.00 -18.37
C ALA A 299 -34.82 -3.72 -19.66
N TYR A 300 -33.79 -4.58 -19.61
CA TYR A 300 -33.37 -5.40 -20.75
C TYR A 300 -34.51 -6.30 -21.26
N ARG A 301 -35.23 -6.96 -20.35
CA ARG A 301 -36.39 -7.79 -20.72
C ARG A 301 -37.50 -6.97 -21.36
N ARG A 302 -37.80 -5.79 -20.83
CA ARG A 302 -38.90 -4.94 -21.29
C ARG A 302 -38.61 -4.21 -22.60
N PHE A 303 -37.38 -3.75 -22.81
CA PHE A 303 -37.05 -2.92 -23.99
C PHE A 303 -36.29 -3.67 -25.09
N VAL A 304 -35.56 -4.74 -24.77
CA VAL A 304 -34.77 -5.50 -25.76
C VAL A 304 -35.44 -6.81 -26.14
N LEU A 305 -35.87 -7.60 -25.15
CA LEU A 305 -36.50 -8.90 -25.45
C LEU A 305 -37.96 -8.75 -25.93
N GLN A 306 -38.73 -7.79 -25.42
CA GLN A 306 -40.11 -7.53 -25.87
C GLN A 306 -40.18 -6.88 -27.27
N ASN A 307 -39.24 -5.97 -27.61
CA ASN A 307 -39.16 -5.41 -28.97
C ASN A 307 -38.79 -6.44 -30.06
N GLN A 308 -38.14 -7.55 -29.70
CA GLN A 308 -37.92 -8.67 -30.63
C GLN A 308 -39.21 -9.42 -31.00
N HIS A 309 -40.27 -9.30 -30.19
CA HIS A 309 -41.56 -9.95 -30.45
C HIS A 309 -42.54 -9.08 -31.25
N LEU A 310 -42.37 -7.75 -31.27
CA LEU A 310 -43.24 -6.82 -32.02
C LEU A 310 -42.86 -6.68 -33.51
N HIS A 311 -41.62 -7.02 -33.90
CA HIS A 311 -41.20 -7.03 -35.31
C HIS A 311 -40.45 -8.34 -35.65
N PRO A 312 -41.16 -9.42 -36.02
CA PRO A 312 -40.53 -10.70 -36.39
C PRO A 312 -39.67 -10.63 -37.67
N GLY A 313 -39.74 -9.53 -38.44
CA GLY A 313 -39.18 -9.44 -39.80
C GLY A 313 -37.99 -8.51 -40.02
N ALA A 314 -37.55 -7.71 -39.05
CA ALA A 314 -36.52 -6.69 -39.29
C ALA A 314 -35.11 -7.15 -38.87
N ARG A 315 -34.61 -8.26 -39.42
CA ARG A 315 -33.16 -8.47 -39.50
C ARG A 315 -32.60 -7.56 -40.60
N ARG A 316 -32.27 -6.30 -40.28
CA ARG A 316 -31.29 -5.57 -41.10
C ARG A 316 -29.91 -5.96 -40.60
N PRO A 317 -29.10 -6.71 -41.39
CA PRO A 317 -27.70 -6.90 -41.02
C PRO A 317 -27.00 -5.54 -41.15
N LEU A 318 -26.19 -5.19 -40.15
CA LEU A 318 -25.24 -4.08 -40.23
C LEU A 318 -24.41 -4.25 -41.51
N SER A 319 -24.47 -3.25 -42.40
CA SER A 319 -23.98 -3.29 -43.78
C SER A 319 -22.44 -3.30 -43.94
N PHE A 320 -21.69 -3.57 -42.88
CA PHE A 320 -20.22 -3.46 -42.91
C PHE A 320 -19.52 -4.63 -43.63
N TRP A 321 -20.16 -5.79 -43.78
CA TRP A 321 -19.51 -7.02 -44.29
C TRP A 321 -19.96 -7.48 -45.68
N ARG A 322 -20.66 -6.66 -46.47
CA ARG A 322 -21.18 -7.09 -47.79
C ARG A 322 -20.18 -6.93 -48.96
N ARG A 323 -18.87 -6.81 -48.68
CA ARG A 323 -17.87 -6.51 -49.72
C ARG A 323 -16.69 -7.48 -49.79
N MET A 324 -16.82 -8.71 -49.31
CA MET A 324 -15.87 -9.77 -49.63
C MET A 324 -16.58 -11.12 -49.70
N SER A 325 -16.89 -11.55 -50.93
CA SER A 325 -16.70 -12.90 -51.44
C SER A 325 -17.60 -13.08 -52.65
N GLY A 326 -16.98 -13.01 -53.83
CA GLY A 326 -17.61 -13.32 -55.10
C GLY A 326 -17.31 -14.75 -55.53
N SER A 327 -18.21 -15.23 -56.38
CA SER A 327 -18.07 -16.27 -57.42
C SER A 327 -18.29 -17.75 -57.08
N LYS A 328 -18.93 -18.40 -58.08
CA LYS A 328 -19.11 -19.83 -58.44
C LYS A 328 -20.38 -20.50 -57.85
N GLU A 329 -21.47 -20.61 -58.64
CA GLU A 329 -21.84 -21.71 -59.60
C GLU A 329 -21.95 -23.07 -58.88
N TYR A 330 -23.05 -23.84 -58.96
CA TYR A 330 -23.79 -24.30 -60.15
C TYR A 330 -25.30 -24.55 -59.89
N GLU A 331 -26.13 -24.33 -60.91
CA GLU A 331 -27.54 -24.78 -61.01
C GLU A 331 -27.60 -26.23 -61.55
N LEU A 332 -28.44 -27.07 -60.95
CA LEU A 332 -28.80 -28.40 -61.46
C LEU A 332 -30.18 -28.31 -62.15
N VAL A 333 -30.20 -28.47 -63.47
CA VAL A 333 -31.42 -28.53 -64.28
C VAL A 333 -32.04 -29.93 -64.17
N ALA A 334 -33.31 -30.00 -63.77
CA ALA A 334 -34.11 -31.21 -63.82
C ALA A 334 -34.69 -31.41 -65.23
N VAL A 335 -34.46 -32.58 -65.82
CA VAL A 335 -35.08 -33.03 -67.07
C VAL A 335 -36.43 -33.68 -66.73
N HIS A 336 -37.51 -33.22 -67.35
CA HIS A 336 -38.82 -33.90 -67.36
C HIS A 336 -39.12 -34.53 -68.73
N PRO A 337 -39.96 -35.57 -68.79
CA PRO A 337 -40.03 -36.51 -69.90
C PRO A 337 -41.08 -36.15 -70.95
N ALA A 338 -40.82 -36.55 -72.19
CA ALA A 338 -41.81 -36.93 -73.21
C ALA A 338 -41.14 -37.90 -74.19
#